data_AF-A0A662UWF5-F1
#
_entry.id   AF-A0A662UWF5-F1
#
_cell.length_a   1.000
_cell.length_b   1.000
_cell.length_c   1.000
_cell.angle_alpha   90.00
_cell.angle_beta   90.00
_cell.angle_gamma   90.00
#
_symmetry.space_group_name_H-M   'P 1'
#
loop_
_entity.id
_entity.type
_entity.pdbx_description
1 polymer ?
#
loop_
_entity_poly.entity_id
_entity_poly.type
_entity_poly.pdbx_seq_one_letter_code
_entity_poly.pdbx_strand_id
1 'polypeptide(L)'
;MMDTVDLVVVGAFYGRGRRAGTYGALLMAAYDPETDTFKTVCKVGSGFSDEELAALPKKLEPYRLSAKHPKVDSDMKADVWFEPALVAEVLGAELTLSPLHTCCKGWAKPGVGISIRFPRFIRWRDDKGPRDATTTKELYEMYMSQLKKISAGSTEAAPS
;
A
#
# COMPACT_ATOMS: atom_id res chain seq x y z
N MET A 1 13.50 -9.40 3.26
CA MET A 1 14.11 -8.07 3.04
C MET A 1 13.08 -7.09 3.53
N MET A 2 13.38 -6.35 4.59
CA MET A 2 12.48 -5.31 5.10
C MET A 2 12.85 -4.01 4.37
N ASP A 3 12.17 -3.74 3.26
CA ASP A 3 12.35 -2.52 2.50
C ASP A 3 11.16 -1.57 2.75
N THR A 4 11.42 -0.27 2.67
CA THR A 4 10.36 0.74 2.69
C THR A 4 9.96 1.10 1.26
N VAL A 5 8.69 1.45 1.10
CA VAL A 5 8.13 1.94 -0.15
C VAL A 5 7.29 3.17 0.13
N ASP A 6 7.23 4.08 -0.83
CA ASP A 6 6.44 5.30 -0.72
C ASP A 6 5.10 5.07 -1.42
N LEU A 7 4.00 5.16 -0.68
CA LEU A 7 2.66 4.84 -1.18
C LEU A 7 1.69 5.99 -0.98
N VAL A 8 0.74 6.11 -1.89
CA VAL A 8 -0.30 7.15 -1.85
C VAL A 8 -1.51 6.67 -1.06
N VAL A 9 -2.03 7.51 -0.17
CA VAL A 9 -3.30 7.24 0.51
C VAL A 9 -4.45 7.50 -0.46
N VAL A 10 -5.30 6.50 -0.68
CA VAL A 10 -6.45 6.62 -1.60
C VAL A 10 -7.80 6.35 -0.93
N GLY A 11 -7.79 5.82 0.29
CA GLY A 11 -9.00 5.60 1.07
C GLY A 11 -8.70 5.24 2.52
N ALA A 12 -9.75 5.05 3.32
CA ALA A 12 -9.66 4.59 4.70
C ALA A 12 -10.82 3.66 5.08
N PHE A 13 -10.59 2.91 6.15
CA PHE A 13 -11.56 2.07 6.83
C PHE A 13 -11.75 2.59 8.25
N TYR A 14 -12.99 2.71 8.71
CA TYR A 14 -13.26 3.19 10.05
C TYR A 14 -12.73 2.21 11.12
N GLY A 15 -12.15 2.78 12.16
CA GLY A 15 -11.69 2.02 13.31
C GLY A 15 -12.86 1.45 14.10
N ARG A 16 -12.60 0.34 14.80
CA ARG A 16 -13.55 -0.29 15.73
C ARG A 16 -12.94 -0.32 17.14
N GLY A 17 -13.79 -0.43 18.16
CA GLY A 17 -13.35 -0.54 19.56
C GLY A 17 -12.56 0.69 20.01
N ARG A 18 -11.32 0.50 20.49
CA ARG A 18 -10.45 1.60 20.96
C ARG A 18 -10.12 2.65 19.89
N ARG A 19 -10.32 2.34 18.61
CA ARG A 19 -10.14 3.27 17.49
C ARG A 19 -11.46 3.75 16.88
N ALA A 20 -12.58 3.56 17.58
CA ALA A 20 -13.86 4.10 17.15
C ALA A 20 -13.77 5.64 17.07
N GLY A 21 -14.28 6.22 15.98
CA GLY A 21 -14.23 7.67 15.73
C GLY A 21 -13.02 8.15 14.92
N THR A 22 -12.07 7.26 14.56
CA THR A 22 -10.97 7.55 13.62
C THR A 22 -10.89 6.48 12.52
N TYR A 23 -9.81 6.49 11.73
CA TYR A 23 -9.50 5.47 10.74
C TYR A 23 -8.69 4.33 11.36
N GLY A 24 -9.18 3.11 11.21
CA GLY A 24 -8.50 1.90 11.68
C GLY A 24 -7.40 1.43 10.74
N ALA A 25 -7.55 1.71 9.44
CA ALA A 25 -6.54 1.46 8.43
C ALA A 25 -6.69 2.40 7.23
N LEU A 26 -5.58 2.77 6.62
CA LEU A 26 -5.51 3.49 5.34
C LEU A 26 -5.36 2.51 4.18
N LEU A 27 -6.05 2.74 3.07
CA LEU A 27 -5.87 2.03 1.81
C LEU A 27 -4.78 2.72 1.01
N MET A 28 -3.69 1.99 0.74
CA MET A 28 -2.50 2.52 0.10
C MET A 28 -2.35 2.00 -1.33
N ALA A 29 -1.84 2.85 -2.21
CA ALA A 29 -1.64 2.54 -3.62
C ALA A 29 -0.25 2.94 -4.13
N ALA A 30 0.25 2.15 -5.07
CA ALA A 30 1.43 2.46 -5.87
C ALA A 30 1.03 3.19 -7.14
N TYR A 31 1.95 3.98 -7.70
CA TYR A 31 1.70 4.69 -8.95
C TYR A 31 1.98 3.82 -10.17
N ASP A 32 1.14 3.88 -11.18
CA ASP A 32 1.34 3.24 -12.47
C ASP A 32 1.54 4.33 -13.54
N PRO A 33 2.79 4.59 -13.97
CA PRO A 33 3.10 5.61 -14.96
C PRO A 33 2.50 5.32 -16.35
N GLU A 34 2.26 4.05 -16.69
CA GLU A 34 1.77 3.69 -18.03
C GLU A 34 0.30 4.07 -18.22
N THR A 35 -0.49 3.96 -17.15
CA THR A 35 -1.93 4.28 -17.17
C THR A 35 -2.29 5.58 -16.45
N ASP A 36 -1.30 6.25 -15.83
CA ASP A 36 -1.50 7.41 -14.93
C ASP A 36 -2.56 7.12 -13.84
N THR A 37 -2.48 5.92 -13.24
CA THR A 37 -3.40 5.47 -12.18
C THR A 37 -2.68 5.04 -10.92
N PHE A 38 -3.43 4.94 -9.82
CA PHE A 38 -2.96 4.46 -8.52
C PHE A 38 -3.56 3.09 -8.24
N LYS A 39 -2.71 2.06 -8.18
CA LYS A 39 -3.13 0.66 -7.98
C LYS A 39 -2.98 0.27 -6.51
N THR A 40 -4.06 -0.18 -5.86
CA THR A 40 -4.00 -0.51 -4.43
C THR A 40 -3.11 -1.72 -4.16
N VAL A 41 -2.31 -1.63 -3.10
CA VAL A 41 -1.30 -2.64 -2.75
C VAL A 41 -1.39 -3.12 -1.30
N CYS A 42 -1.90 -2.31 -0.36
CA CYS A 42 -2.04 -2.78 1.02
C CYS A 42 -3.03 -1.93 1.84
N LYS A 43 -3.33 -2.43 3.05
CA LYS A 43 -3.97 -1.65 4.12
C LYS A 43 -2.98 -1.42 5.24
N VAL A 44 -2.79 -0.18 5.65
CA VAL A 44 -1.88 0.19 6.75
C VAL A 44 -2.70 0.58 7.96
N GLY A 45 -2.68 -0.26 9.00
CA GLY A 45 -3.35 0.00 10.28
C GLY A 45 -2.39 0.03 11.48
N SER A 46 -1.09 -0.02 11.26
CA SER A 46 -0.08 -0.05 12.33
C SER A 46 1.11 0.84 11.97
N GLY A 47 1.91 1.23 12.98
CA GLY A 47 3.08 2.10 12.80
C GLY A 47 2.82 3.57 13.14
N PHE A 48 1.56 4.00 13.15
CA PHE A 48 1.16 5.32 13.61
C PHE A 48 1.30 5.46 15.14
N SER A 49 1.73 6.63 15.61
CA SER A 49 1.56 7.02 17.01
C SER A 49 0.09 7.28 17.34
N ASP A 50 -0.26 7.35 18.64
CA ASP A 50 -1.63 7.66 19.03
C ASP A 50 -2.02 9.09 18.62
N GLU A 51 -1.08 10.04 18.67
CA GLU A 51 -1.26 11.41 18.19
C GLU A 51 -1.49 11.45 16.67
N GLU A 52 -0.74 10.67 15.90
CA GLU A 52 -0.92 10.59 14.45
C GLU A 52 -2.28 9.99 14.10
N LEU A 53 -2.70 8.90 14.77
CA LEU A 53 -4.02 8.30 14.59
C LEU A 53 -5.15 9.27 14.90
N ALA A 54 -5.01 10.08 15.95
CA ALA A 54 -5.99 11.10 16.31
C ALA A 54 -6.03 12.25 15.28
N ALA A 55 -4.89 12.58 14.66
CA ALA A 55 -4.79 13.64 13.66
C ALA A 55 -5.23 13.21 12.25
N LEU A 56 -5.27 11.91 11.94
CA LEU A 56 -5.61 11.39 10.61
C LEU A 56 -6.90 11.98 10.00
N PRO A 57 -8.05 12.03 10.71
CA PRO A 57 -9.28 12.57 10.14
C PRO A 57 -9.10 14.02 9.69
N LYS A 58 -8.49 14.87 10.54
CA LYS A 58 -8.24 16.28 10.22
C LYS A 58 -7.25 16.44 9.06
N LYS A 59 -6.19 15.62 9.00
CA LYS A 59 -5.17 15.66 7.94
C LYS A 59 -5.75 15.26 6.58
N LEU A 60 -6.69 14.31 6.55
CA LEU A 60 -7.24 13.74 5.31
C LEU A 60 -8.56 14.39 4.86
N GLU A 61 -9.27 15.11 5.74
CA GLU A 61 -10.55 15.76 5.41
C GLU A 61 -10.49 16.65 4.16
N PRO A 62 -9.44 17.47 3.92
CA PRO A 62 -9.36 18.31 2.72
C PRO A 62 -9.37 17.51 1.40
N TYR A 63 -9.00 16.24 1.45
CA TYR A 63 -8.91 15.36 0.29
C TYR A 63 -10.09 14.39 0.19
N ARG A 64 -11.08 14.50 1.08
CA ARG A 64 -12.18 13.54 1.16
C ARG A 64 -13.09 13.63 -0.08
N LEU A 65 -13.43 12.47 -0.63
CA LEU A 65 -14.32 12.33 -1.78
C LEU A 65 -15.58 11.55 -1.41
N SER A 66 -16.68 11.85 -2.09
CA SER A 66 -17.95 11.12 -1.96
C SER A 66 -17.92 9.74 -2.63
N ALA A 67 -16.99 9.52 -3.56
CA ALA A 67 -16.81 8.27 -4.30
C ALA A 67 -15.34 8.04 -4.67
N LYS A 68 -15.03 6.83 -5.16
CA LYS A 68 -13.68 6.46 -5.61
C LYS A 68 -13.21 7.41 -6.71
N HIS A 69 -12.00 7.95 -6.57
CA HIS A 69 -11.39 8.80 -7.59
C HIS A 69 -11.17 8.02 -8.91
N PRO A 70 -11.39 8.61 -10.10
CA PRO A 70 -11.27 7.91 -11.38
C PRO A 70 -9.88 7.31 -11.66
N LYS A 71 -8.82 7.95 -11.16
CA LYS A 71 -7.44 7.45 -11.25
C LYS A 71 -7.09 6.38 -10.22
N VAL A 72 -8.00 6.00 -9.32
CA VAL A 72 -7.75 4.96 -8.32
C VAL A 72 -8.34 3.64 -8.81
N ASP A 73 -7.45 2.69 -9.06
CA ASP A 73 -7.81 1.33 -9.42
C ASP A 73 -7.82 0.45 -8.17
N SER A 74 -9.00 -0.03 -7.81
CA SER A 74 -9.20 -0.89 -6.66
C SER A 74 -10.47 -1.71 -6.84
N ASP A 75 -10.33 -3.02 -6.59
CA ASP A 75 -11.44 -3.95 -6.42
C ASP A 75 -12.07 -3.85 -5.01
N MET A 76 -11.36 -3.20 -4.09
CA MET A 76 -11.78 -3.08 -2.71
C MET A 76 -12.62 -1.81 -2.50
N LYS A 77 -13.70 -1.92 -1.73
CA LYS A 77 -14.52 -0.77 -1.35
C LYS A 77 -14.05 -0.23 0.01
N ALA A 78 -13.46 0.97 -0.01
CA ALA A 78 -13.15 1.71 1.20
C ALA A 78 -14.42 2.35 1.81
N ASP A 79 -14.40 2.61 3.12
CA ASP A 79 -15.48 3.35 3.80
C ASP A 79 -15.43 4.84 3.45
N VAL A 80 -14.22 5.37 3.26
CA VAL A 80 -13.95 6.74 2.83
C VAL A 80 -12.95 6.72 1.68
N TRP A 81 -13.18 7.56 0.68
CA TRP A 81 -12.29 7.75 -0.46
C TRP A 81 -11.57 9.09 -0.35
N PHE A 82 -10.33 9.14 -0.84
CA PHE A 82 -9.53 10.36 -0.86
C PHE A 82 -9.00 10.65 -2.26
N GLU A 83 -8.82 11.93 -2.56
CA GLU A 83 -8.02 12.38 -3.68
C GLU A 83 -6.56 11.93 -3.47
N PRO A 84 -5.92 11.30 -4.47
CA PRO A 84 -4.52 10.90 -4.38
C PRO A 84 -3.61 12.12 -4.24
N ALA A 85 -3.24 12.46 -3.00
CA ALA A 85 -2.48 13.68 -2.70
C ALA A 85 -1.32 13.43 -1.71
N LEU A 86 -1.56 12.62 -0.67
CA LEU A 86 -0.58 12.39 0.39
C LEU A 86 0.19 11.09 0.18
N VAL A 87 1.50 11.17 0.32
CA VAL A 87 2.43 10.04 0.25
C VAL A 87 2.92 9.68 1.65
N ALA A 88 2.95 8.39 1.96
CA ALA A 88 3.50 7.85 3.19
C ALA A 88 4.58 6.81 2.89
N GLU A 89 5.66 6.85 3.67
CA GLU A 89 6.66 5.79 3.70
C GLU A 89 6.10 4.62 4.52
N VAL A 90 6.08 3.44 3.92
CA VAL A 90 5.52 2.22 4.47
C VAL A 90 6.57 1.13 4.45
N LEU A 91 6.84 0.55 5.62
CA LEU A 91 7.70 -0.62 5.76
C LEU A 91 6.92 -1.89 5.43
N GLY A 92 7.43 -2.70 4.52
CA GLY A 92 6.90 -4.01 4.18
C GLY A 92 7.80 -5.13 4.67
N ALA A 93 7.22 -6.20 5.25
CA ALA A 93 8.00 -7.37 5.64
C ALA A 93 8.36 -8.25 4.42
N GLU A 94 7.38 -8.45 3.54
CA GLU A 94 7.49 -9.20 2.29
C GLU A 94 6.36 -8.83 1.32
N LEU A 95 6.58 -9.09 0.03
CA LEU A 95 5.56 -8.99 -1.01
C LEU A 95 4.93 -10.37 -1.27
N THR A 96 3.61 -10.40 -1.36
CA THR A 96 2.84 -11.63 -1.58
C THR A 96 1.81 -11.44 -2.70
N LEU A 97 1.33 -12.55 -3.25
CA LEU A 97 0.22 -12.53 -4.19
C LEU A 97 -1.10 -12.29 -3.44
N SER A 98 -1.96 -11.42 -3.99
CA SER A 98 -3.25 -11.09 -3.41
C SER A 98 -4.34 -10.97 -4.48
N PRO A 99 -5.51 -11.64 -4.30
CA PRO A 99 -6.65 -11.46 -5.19
C PRO A 99 -7.42 -10.16 -4.94
N LEU A 100 -7.12 -9.43 -3.86
CA LEU A 100 -7.86 -8.24 -3.42
C LEU A 100 -7.22 -6.92 -3.86
N HIS A 101 -5.96 -6.97 -4.31
CA HIS A 101 -5.16 -5.81 -4.67
C HIS A 101 -4.90 -5.79 -6.17
N THR A 102 -4.92 -4.60 -6.75
CA THR A 102 -4.85 -4.38 -8.19
C THR A 102 -3.43 -4.08 -8.68
N CYS A 103 -2.51 -3.77 -7.75
CA CYS A 103 -1.10 -3.58 -8.06
C CYS A 103 -0.53 -4.83 -8.76
N CYS A 104 0.06 -4.64 -9.95
CA CYS A 104 0.66 -5.70 -10.76
C CYS A 104 -0.30 -6.87 -11.09
N LYS A 105 -1.62 -6.62 -11.13
CA LYS A 105 -2.63 -7.65 -11.38
C LYS A 105 -2.41 -8.31 -12.73
N GLY A 106 -2.25 -9.64 -12.72
CA GLY A 106 -2.00 -10.41 -13.94
C GLY A 106 -0.53 -10.52 -14.35
N TRP A 107 0.40 -9.81 -13.70
CA TRP A 107 1.81 -9.83 -14.10
C TRP A 107 2.54 -11.10 -13.66
N ALA A 108 2.32 -11.52 -12.40
CA ALA A 108 2.89 -12.77 -11.86
C ALA A 108 1.95 -13.97 -12.05
N LYS A 109 0.64 -13.75 -11.89
CA LYS A 109 -0.40 -14.78 -12.01
C LYS A 109 -1.68 -14.15 -12.57
N PRO A 110 -2.35 -14.77 -13.57
CA PRO A 110 -3.58 -14.24 -14.13
C PRO A 110 -4.63 -13.92 -13.06
N GLY A 111 -5.18 -12.70 -13.11
CA GLY A 111 -6.23 -12.24 -12.19
C GLY A 111 -5.80 -11.93 -10.76
N VAL A 112 -4.52 -12.05 -10.42
CA VAL A 112 -4.00 -11.85 -9.05
C VAL A 112 -2.95 -10.73 -9.05
N GLY A 113 -3.05 -9.80 -8.10
CA GLY A 113 -2.09 -8.73 -7.90
C GLY A 113 -1.07 -9.04 -6.81
N ILE A 114 -0.29 -8.02 -6.44
CA ILE A 114 0.72 -8.06 -5.38
C ILE A 114 0.23 -7.23 -4.20
N SER A 115 0.57 -7.69 -3.00
CA SER A 115 0.30 -7.01 -1.74
C SER A 115 1.52 -6.97 -0.85
N ILE A 116 1.61 -5.94 -0.02
CA ILE A 116 2.60 -5.87 1.05
C ILE A 116 2.05 -6.55 2.30
N ARG A 117 2.80 -7.49 2.87
CA ARG A 117 2.46 -8.16 4.12
C ARG A 117 3.03 -7.42 5.32
N PHE A 118 2.25 -7.38 6.40
CA PHE A 118 2.55 -6.66 7.65
C PHE A 118 3.01 -5.21 7.43
N PRO A 119 2.27 -4.42 6.63
CA PRO A 119 2.70 -3.07 6.33
C PRO A 119 2.59 -2.18 7.58
N ARG A 120 3.64 -1.40 7.83
CA ARG A 120 3.71 -0.44 8.94
C ARG A 120 3.99 0.94 8.40
N PHE A 121 3.19 1.92 8.81
CA PHE A 121 3.48 3.32 8.57
C PHE A 121 4.80 3.71 9.25
N ILE A 122 5.64 4.47 8.55
CA ILE A 122 6.89 5.02 9.09
C ILE A 122 6.77 6.52 9.26
N ARG A 123 6.42 7.24 8.19
CA ARG A 123 6.26 8.71 8.20
C ARG A 123 5.53 9.21 6.97
N TRP A 124 5.03 10.44 7.03
CA TRP A 124 4.58 11.17 5.85
C TRP A 124 5.78 11.65 5.01
N ARG A 125 5.59 11.68 3.70
CA ARG A 125 6.58 12.17 2.72
C ARG A 125 6.09 13.48 2.14
N ASP A 126 6.18 14.53 2.92
CA ASP A 126 5.78 15.89 2.51
C ASP A 126 6.70 16.44 1.39
N ASP A 127 7.84 15.78 1.15
CA ASP A 127 8.80 16.03 0.07
C ASP A 127 8.43 15.35 -1.26
N LYS A 128 7.37 14.55 -1.32
CA LYS A 128 6.98 13.78 -2.52
C LYS A 128 5.55 14.08 -2.95
N GLY A 129 5.37 14.23 -4.27
CA GLY A 129 4.05 14.22 -4.89
C GLY A 129 3.53 12.79 -5.11
N PRO A 130 2.22 12.62 -5.39
CA PRO A 130 1.62 11.31 -5.65
C PRO A 130 2.29 10.52 -6.79
N ARG A 131 2.76 11.21 -7.84
CA ARG A 131 3.45 10.60 -8.99
C ARG A 131 4.91 10.23 -8.70
N ASP A 132 5.48 10.68 -7.58
CA ASP A 132 6.82 10.32 -7.10
C ASP A 132 6.81 9.13 -6.12
N ALA A 133 5.61 8.55 -5.89
CA ALA A 133 5.43 7.33 -5.13
C ALA A 133 6.09 6.14 -5.84
N THR A 134 6.37 5.08 -5.07
CA THR A 134 6.85 3.82 -5.62
C THR A 134 5.90 3.31 -6.69
N THR A 135 6.49 2.88 -7.80
CA THR A 135 5.77 2.44 -8.99
C THR A 135 5.36 0.97 -8.90
N THR A 136 4.34 0.59 -9.66
CA THR A 136 3.95 -0.82 -9.85
C THR A 136 5.12 -1.67 -10.36
N LYS A 137 5.93 -1.12 -11.27
CA LYS A 137 7.10 -1.80 -11.82
C LYS A 137 8.18 -2.05 -10.76
N GLU A 138 8.51 -1.05 -9.95
CA GLU A 138 9.47 -1.22 -8.84
C GLU A 138 8.99 -2.29 -7.85
N LEU A 139 7.70 -2.28 -7.47
CA LEU A 139 7.13 -3.32 -6.61
C LEU A 139 7.20 -4.72 -7.24
N TYR A 140 6.97 -4.84 -8.54
CA TYR A 140 7.11 -6.11 -9.24
C TYR A 140 8.55 -6.61 -9.24
N GLU A 141 9.53 -5.73 -9.49
CA GLU A 141 10.95 -6.05 -9.45
C GLU A 141 11.41 -6.48 -8.06
N MET A 142 10.93 -5.81 -7.02
CA MET A 142 11.14 -6.21 -5.61
C MET A 142 10.57 -7.62 -5.36
N TYR A 143 9.35 -7.90 -5.82
CA TYR A 143 8.72 -9.21 -5.68
C TYR A 143 9.52 -10.32 -6.39
N MET A 144 9.94 -10.09 -7.63
CA MET A 144 10.76 -11.05 -8.38
C MET A 144 12.12 -11.29 -7.73
N SER A 145 12.72 -10.24 -7.16
CA SER A 145 13.98 -10.36 -6.42
C SER A 145 13.83 -11.16 -5.13
N GLN A 146 12.70 -11.02 -4.43
CA GLN A 146 12.36 -11.84 -3.27
C GLN A 146 12.25 -13.32 -3.64
N LEU A 147 11.56 -13.66 -4.73
CA LEU A 147 11.43 -15.05 -5.19
C LEU A 147 12.77 -15.70 -5.52
N LYS A 148 13.66 -14.98 -6.21
CA LYS A 148 15.02 -15.47 -6.54
C LYS A 148 15.84 -15.79 -5.28
N LYS A 149 15.73 -14.96 -4.24
CA LYS A 149 16.42 -15.20 -2.96
C LYS A 149 15.89 -16.44 -2.24
N ILE A 150 14.57 -16.64 -2.26
CA ILE A 150 13.94 -17.83 -1.67
C ILE A 150 14.37 -19.10 -2.40
N SER A 151 14.42 -19.09 -3.75
CA SER A 151 14.88 -20.24 -4.52
C SER A 151 16.37 -20.56 -4.29
N ALA A 152 17.22 -19.53 -4.16
CA ALA A 152 18.64 -19.72 -3.90
C ALA A 152 18.91 -20.28 -2.49
N GLY A 153 18.27 -19.72 -1.46
CA GLY A 153 18.43 -20.19 -0.07
C GLY A 153 17.88 -21.59 0.20
N SER A 154 17.00 -22.10 -0.67
CA SER A 154 16.48 -23.48 -0.58
C SER A 154 17.49 -24.53 -1.08
N THR A 155 18.57 -24.11 -1.76
CA THR A 155 19.57 -25.02 -2.33
C THR A 155 20.77 -25.23 -1.39
N GLU A 156 20.95 -24.39 -0.37
CA GLU A 156 22.05 -24.47 0.60
C GLU A 156 21.71 -25.26 1.89
N ALA A 157 20.47 -25.72 2.06
CA ALA A 157 20.01 -26.37 3.30
C ALA A 157 20.06 -27.91 3.29
N ALA A 158 20.94 -28.52 2.48
CA ALA A 158 21.21 -29.96 2.55
C ALA A 158 22.69 -30.26 2.77
N PRO A 159 23.13 -30.40 4.04
CA PRO A 159 24.25 -31.26 4.38
C PRO A 159 23.73 -32.63 4.85
N SER A 160 24.20 -33.65 4.12
CA SER A 160 24.48 -35.05 4.47
C SER A 160 23.80 -35.72 5.65
#